data_AF-A0A4Q4CV07-F1
#
_entry.id   AF-A0A4Q4CV07-F1
#
_cell.length_a   1.000
_cell.length_b   1.000
_cell.length_c   1.000
_cell.angle_alpha   90.00
_cell.angle_beta   90.00
_cell.angle_gamma   90.00
#
_symmetry.space_group_name_H-M   'P 1'
#
loop_
_entity.id
_entity.type
_entity.pdbx_description
1 polymer ?
#
loop_
_entity_poly.entity_id
_entity_poly.type
_entity_poly.pdbx_seq_one_letter_code
_entity_poly.pdbx_strand_id
1 'polypeptide(L)'
;VSEAVEAGIEVSVIPGPSAVLTALAISGLPVDRFTFEGFLPRKPSARDRFLKDVAEEHRTMVFFESPHRTEATLRAMRTVFGPDRRAVVCRELTKTYEEVVRGTTHDLVVWVEGLEQGVRGEVTLVVEGAAPTEVELNPEVLADLVDRAEGTGLSRKDAIAAVAQSTGAPKNLVYDAAHA
;
A
#
# COMPACT_ATOMS: atom_id res chain seq x y z
N VAL A 1 -21.47 -0.27 -19.25
CA VAL A 1 -22.19 -0.61 -17.99
C VAL A 1 -22.94 0.60 -17.46
N SER A 2 -22.31 1.75 -17.19
CA SER A 2 -23.00 2.98 -16.73
C SER A 2 -24.20 3.34 -17.62
N GLU A 3 -23.99 3.44 -18.93
CA GLU A 3 -25.04 3.76 -19.90
C GLU A 3 -26.22 2.77 -19.87
N ALA A 4 -25.95 1.48 -19.64
CA ALA A 4 -27.00 0.46 -19.55
C ALA A 4 -27.85 0.65 -18.28
N VAL A 5 -27.21 0.96 -17.15
CA VAL A 5 -27.89 1.28 -15.89
C VAL A 5 -28.73 2.55 -16.03
N GLU A 6 -28.18 3.59 -16.64
CA GLU A 6 -28.89 4.85 -16.92
C GLU A 6 -30.12 4.65 -17.80
N ALA A 7 -30.03 3.73 -18.77
CA ALA A 7 -31.14 3.34 -19.64
C ALA A 7 -32.12 2.35 -19.02
N GLY A 8 -31.94 1.93 -17.75
CA GLY A 8 -32.79 0.94 -17.09
C GLY A 8 -32.69 -0.47 -17.69
N ILE A 9 -31.59 -0.78 -18.39
CA ILE A 9 -31.31 -2.09 -18.96
C ILE A 9 -30.76 -2.99 -17.85
N GLU A 10 -31.31 -4.20 -17.73
CA GLU A 10 -30.84 -5.20 -16.77
C GLU A 10 -29.38 -5.59 -17.06
N VAL A 11 -28.54 -5.56 -16.03
CA VAL A 11 -27.15 -6.02 -16.08
C VAL A 11 -27.01 -7.21 -15.14
N SER A 12 -26.57 -8.34 -15.69
CA SER A 12 -26.27 -9.56 -14.93
C SER A 12 -24.79 -9.95 -15.11
N VAL A 13 -24.25 -10.75 -14.18
CA VAL A 13 -22.84 -11.14 -14.15
C VAL A 13 -22.69 -12.64 -13.98
N ILE A 14 -21.76 -13.22 -14.73
CA ILE A 14 -21.32 -14.60 -14.54
C ILE A 14 -20.05 -14.53 -13.67
N PRO A 15 -19.99 -15.22 -12.52
CA PRO A 15 -18.77 -15.26 -11.72
C PRO A 15 -17.63 -15.93 -12.52
N GLY A 16 -16.40 -15.46 -12.32
CA GLY A 16 -15.27 -15.92 -13.13
C GLY A 16 -13.91 -15.64 -12.50
N PRO A 17 -12.83 -16.09 -13.16
CA PRO A 17 -11.46 -15.92 -12.66
C PRO A 17 -11.07 -14.44 -12.57
N SER A 18 -10.33 -14.11 -11.52
CA SER A 18 -9.79 -12.76 -11.29
C SER A 18 -8.33 -12.87 -10.87
N ALA A 19 -7.42 -12.33 -11.69
CA ALA A 19 -5.99 -12.31 -11.36
C ALA A 19 -5.72 -11.60 -10.02
N VAL A 20 -6.50 -10.57 -9.68
CA VAL A 20 -6.40 -9.83 -8.41
C VAL A 20 -6.69 -10.76 -7.22
N LEU A 21 -7.83 -11.44 -7.24
CA LEU A 21 -8.23 -12.31 -6.14
C LEU A 21 -7.36 -13.56 -6.06
N THR A 22 -6.96 -14.12 -7.20
CA THR A 22 -6.02 -15.25 -7.25
C THR A 22 -4.66 -14.87 -6.66
N ALA A 23 -4.11 -13.71 -7.04
CA ALA A 23 -2.83 -13.23 -6.50
C ALA A 23 -2.90 -12.97 -5.00
N LEU A 24 -3.98 -12.35 -4.51
CA LEU A 24 -4.21 -12.15 -3.08
C LEU A 24 -4.26 -13.47 -2.32
N ALA A 25 -5.07 -14.43 -2.81
CA ALA A 25 -5.27 -15.72 -2.16
C ALA A 25 -3.96 -16.50 -1.98
N ILE A 26 -3.04 -16.42 -2.94
CA ILE A 26 -1.75 -17.11 -2.87
C ILE A 26 -0.64 -16.26 -2.25
N SER A 27 -0.83 -14.95 -2.05
CA SER A 27 0.24 -14.04 -1.61
C SER A 27 0.82 -14.42 -0.24
N GLY A 28 -0.03 -14.86 0.69
CA GLY A 28 0.34 -15.04 2.10
C GLY A 28 0.36 -13.73 2.91
N LEU A 29 -0.13 -12.63 2.35
CA LEU A 29 -0.33 -11.34 3.03
C LEU A 29 -1.75 -11.24 3.62
N PRO A 30 -2.03 -10.28 4.53
CA PRO A 30 -3.39 -10.05 5.03
C PRO A 30 -4.40 -9.79 3.90
N VAL A 31 -5.58 -10.41 3.96
CA VAL A 31 -6.61 -10.34 2.89
C VAL A 31 -7.98 -9.90 3.40
N ASP A 32 -8.10 -9.55 4.68
CA ASP A 32 -9.33 -9.06 5.29
C ASP A 32 -9.81 -7.75 4.65
N ARG A 33 -8.86 -6.88 4.29
CA ARG A 33 -9.08 -5.67 3.53
C ARG A 33 -7.92 -5.46 2.56
N PHE A 34 -8.25 -5.09 1.32
CA PHE A 34 -7.26 -4.80 0.30
C PHE A 34 -7.71 -3.64 -0.59
N THR A 35 -6.77 -3.07 -1.33
CA THR A 35 -7.04 -2.15 -2.44
C THR A 35 -6.55 -2.75 -3.75
N PHE A 36 -7.22 -2.40 -4.85
CA PHE A 36 -6.77 -2.70 -6.19
C PHE A 36 -6.47 -1.39 -6.92
N GLU A 37 -5.19 -1.15 -7.18
CA GLU A 37 -4.67 0.12 -7.71
C GLU A 37 -4.52 0.11 -9.25
N GLY A 38 -4.84 -1.02 -9.89
CA GLY A 38 -4.68 -1.17 -11.34
C GLY A 38 -3.21 -1.06 -11.77
N PHE A 39 -2.96 -0.36 -12.89
CA PHE A 39 -1.61 -0.15 -13.41
C PHE A 39 -1.02 1.17 -12.93
N LEU A 40 0.23 1.13 -12.47
CA LEU A 40 0.97 2.34 -12.12
C LEU A 40 1.21 3.24 -13.35
N PRO A 41 1.24 4.58 -13.16
CA PRO A 41 1.58 5.53 -14.21
C PRO A 41 2.90 5.19 -14.91
N ARG A 42 2.97 5.42 -16.23
CA ARG A 42 4.16 5.05 -17.03
C ARG A 42 5.36 5.97 -16.81
N LYS A 43 5.10 7.26 -16.54
CA LYS A 43 6.16 8.26 -16.33
C LYS A 43 6.75 8.09 -14.93
N PRO A 44 8.10 8.04 -14.77
CA PRO A 44 8.73 7.83 -13.46
C PRO A 44 8.23 8.79 -12.38
N SER A 45 8.21 10.10 -12.64
CA SER A 45 7.74 11.09 -11.67
C SER A 45 6.27 10.94 -11.27
N ALA A 46 5.42 10.48 -12.19
CA ALA A 46 4.01 10.22 -11.89
C ALA A 46 3.83 8.93 -11.10
N ARG A 47 4.61 7.89 -11.41
CA ARG A 47 4.65 6.65 -10.65
C ARG A 47 5.12 6.90 -9.22
N ASP A 48 6.21 7.64 -9.05
CA ASP A 48 6.78 7.90 -7.74
C ASP A 48 5.85 8.77 -6.89
N ARG A 49 5.12 9.70 -7.51
CA ARG A 49 4.04 10.45 -6.84
C ARG A 49 2.91 9.53 -6.40
N PHE A 50 2.40 8.70 -7.31
CA PHE A 50 1.34 7.73 -7.00
C PHE A 50 1.74 6.83 -5.84
N LEU A 51 2.97 6.28 -5.86
CA LEU A 51 3.47 5.42 -4.79
C LEU A 51 3.54 6.18 -3.46
N LYS A 52 3.94 7.46 -3.45
CA LYS A 52 3.94 8.27 -2.23
C LYS A 52 2.52 8.49 -1.69
N ASP A 53 1.54 8.69 -2.57
CA ASP A 53 0.15 8.90 -2.19
C ASP A 53 -0.44 7.65 -1.48
N VAL A 54 0.09 6.46 -1.75
CA VAL A 54 -0.34 5.19 -1.13
C VAL A 54 0.67 4.60 -0.13
N ALA A 55 1.72 5.36 0.24
CA ALA A 55 2.78 4.84 1.11
C ALA A 55 2.31 4.46 2.52
N GLU A 56 1.33 5.21 3.03
CA GLU A 56 0.68 5.06 4.34
C GLU A 56 -0.59 4.19 4.27
N GLU A 57 -0.89 3.56 3.14
CA GLU A 57 -2.04 2.67 3.02
C GLU A 57 -1.83 1.43 3.89
N HIS A 58 -2.70 1.19 4.88
CA HIS A 58 -2.60 0.07 5.81
C HIS A 58 -3.14 -1.25 5.26
N ARG A 59 -3.94 -1.21 4.19
CA ARG A 59 -4.47 -2.41 3.53
C ARG A 59 -3.45 -3.01 2.59
N THR A 60 -3.55 -4.32 2.35
CA THR A 60 -2.80 -4.96 1.27
C THR A 60 -3.17 -4.32 -0.07
N MET A 61 -2.19 -3.94 -0.88
CA MET A 61 -2.39 -3.29 -2.17
C MET A 61 -2.06 -4.25 -3.31
N VAL A 62 -2.91 -4.30 -4.33
CA VAL A 62 -2.69 -5.10 -5.55
C VAL A 62 -2.50 -4.20 -6.76
N PHE A 63 -1.44 -4.45 -7.52
CA PHE A 63 -1.11 -3.73 -8.74
C PHE A 63 -0.97 -4.72 -9.91
N PHE A 64 -1.36 -4.28 -11.09
CA PHE A 64 -0.89 -4.88 -12.33
C PHE A 64 0.35 -4.15 -12.83
N GLU A 65 1.26 -4.91 -13.45
CA GLU A 65 2.44 -4.33 -14.06
C GLU A 65 2.83 -5.05 -15.36
N SER A 66 3.42 -4.27 -16.26
CA SER A 66 4.05 -4.81 -17.46
C SER A 66 5.37 -5.48 -17.10
N PRO A 67 5.72 -6.62 -17.73
CA PRO A 67 6.98 -7.31 -17.47
C PRO A 67 8.20 -6.38 -17.62
N HIS A 68 8.25 -5.58 -18.69
CA HIS A 68 9.37 -4.66 -18.97
C HIS A 68 9.48 -3.48 -17.99
N ARG A 69 8.45 -3.24 -17.17
CA ARG A 69 8.42 -2.17 -16.17
C ARG A 69 8.63 -2.68 -14.75
N THR A 70 8.56 -3.99 -14.54
CA THR A 70 8.49 -4.59 -13.21
C THR A 70 9.71 -4.22 -12.36
N GLU A 71 10.92 -4.31 -12.91
CA GLU A 71 12.13 -3.89 -12.19
C GLU A 71 12.08 -2.43 -11.75
N ALA A 72 11.77 -1.51 -12.68
CA ALA A 72 11.72 -0.09 -12.38
C ALA A 72 10.64 0.23 -11.33
N THR A 73 9.53 -0.51 -11.34
CA THR A 73 8.46 -0.39 -10.34
C THR A 73 8.90 -0.93 -8.98
N LEU A 74 9.54 -2.10 -8.91
CA LEU A 74 10.06 -2.66 -7.65
C LEU A 74 11.11 -1.74 -7.02
N ARG A 75 11.99 -1.14 -7.82
CA ARG A 75 12.96 -0.12 -7.34
C ARG A 75 12.27 1.11 -6.77
N ALA A 76 11.21 1.59 -7.43
CA ALA A 76 10.43 2.73 -6.95
C ALA A 76 9.69 2.39 -5.65
N MET A 77 9.06 1.21 -5.58
CA MET A 77 8.41 0.70 -4.35
C MET A 77 9.41 0.59 -3.20
N ARG A 78 10.60 0.00 -3.41
CA ARG A 78 11.66 -0.06 -2.40
C ARG A 78 12.07 1.32 -1.90
N THR A 79 12.16 2.29 -2.81
CA THR A 79 12.55 3.67 -2.49
C THR A 79 11.48 4.39 -1.67
N VAL A 80 10.20 4.16 -1.97
CA VAL A 80 9.07 4.88 -1.35
C VAL A 80 8.55 4.18 -0.10
N PHE A 81 8.39 2.86 -0.12
CA PHE A 81 7.83 2.06 0.98
C PHE A 81 8.89 1.56 1.96
N GLY A 82 10.17 1.76 1.64
CA GLY A 82 11.29 1.20 2.40
C GLY A 82 11.65 -0.23 1.96
N PRO A 83 12.86 -0.69 2.33
CA PRO A 83 13.41 -1.96 1.86
C PRO A 83 12.72 -3.19 2.45
N ASP A 84 12.13 -3.06 3.65
CA ASP A 84 11.60 -4.19 4.43
C ASP A 84 10.12 -4.45 4.18
N ARG A 85 9.44 -3.62 3.38
CA ARG A 85 8.01 -3.81 3.10
C ARG A 85 7.82 -5.16 2.40
N ARG A 86 6.98 -6.04 2.95
CA ARG A 86 6.72 -7.34 2.31
C ARG A 86 5.91 -7.14 1.03
N ALA A 87 6.26 -7.91 0.01
CA ALA A 87 5.60 -7.90 -1.27
C ALA A 87 5.74 -9.26 -1.96
N VAL A 88 4.91 -9.46 -2.98
CA VAL A 88 4.81 -10.69 -3.76
C VAL A 88 4.71 -10.34 -5.23
N VAL A 89 5.51 -11.00 -6.05
CA VAL A 89 5.41 -10.96 -7.52
C VAL A 89 4.76 -12.26 -7.97
N CYS A 90 3.56 -12.17 -8.54
CA CYS A 90 2.85 -13.28 -9.16
C CYS A 90 2.96 -13.15 -10.69
N ARG A 91 3.55 -14.15 -11.34
CA ARG A 91 3.73 -14.20 -12.80
C ARG A 91 2.94 -15.33 -13.41
N GLU A 92 2.34 -15.05 -14.57
CA GLU A 92 1.72 -16.08 -15.41
C GLU A 92 0.74 -16.98 -14.63
N LEU A 93 -0.07 -16.37 -13.75
CA LEU A 93 -1.04 -17.08 -12.92
C LEU A 93 -1.93 -17.98 -13.77
N THR A 94 -2.12 -19.22 -13.32
CA THR A 94 -2.85 -20.33 -13.92
C THR A 94 -2.22 -20.93 -15.19
N LYS A 95 -1.05 -20.44 -15.64
CA LYS A 95 -0.37 -20.90 -16.86
C LYS A 95 0.78 -21.85 -16.54
N THR A 96 1.35 -22.48 -17.57
CA THR A 96 2.46 -23.46 -17.45
C THR A 96 3.69 -22.93 -16.69
N TYR A 97 3.95 -21.63 -16.78
CA TYR A 97 5.09 -20.97 -16.16
C TYR A 97 4.69 -20.08 -14.98
N GLU A 98 3.63 -20.47 -14.24
CA GLU A 98 3.23 -19.77 -13.02
C GLU A 98 4.39 -19.70 -12.03
N GLU A 99 4.65 -18.50 -11.50
CA GLU A 99 5.71 -18.25 -10.53
C GLU A 99 5.21 -17.25 -9.47
N VAL A 100 5.46 -17.56 -8.20
CA VAL A 100 5.10 -16.70 -7.06
C VAL A 100 6.34 -16.45 -6.21
N VAL A 101 6.86 -15.23 -6.27
CA VAL A 101 8.08 -14.83 -5.56
C VAL A 101 7.70 -13.93 -4.39
N ARG A 102 8.04 -14.34 -3.17
CA ARG A 102 7.72 -13.62 -1.94
C ARG A 102 9.00 -13.10 -1.31
N GLY A 103 8.93 -11.92 -0.71
CA GLY A 103 10.04 -11.34 0.04
C GLY A 103 9.72 -9.92 0.44
N THR A 104 10.75 -9.17 0.77
CA THR A 104 10.68 -7.72 0.93
C THR A 104 10.84 -7.01 -0.42
N THR A 105 10.52 -5.71 -0.51
CA THR A 105 10.81 -4.92 -1.71
C THR A 105 12.31 -4.95 -2.07
N HIS A 106 13.19 -5.08 -1.08
CA HIS A 106 14.61 -5.32 -1.31
C HIS A 106 14.85 -6.67 -2.00
N ASP A 107 14.34 -7.77 -1.44
CA ASP A 107 14.54 -9.12 -1.98
C ASP A 107 14.03 -9.23 -3.42
N LEU A 108 12.89 -8.59 -3.71
CA LEU A 108 12.30 -8.61 -5.05
C LEU A 108 13.12 -7.80 -6.07
N VAL A 109 13.79 -6.72 -5.65
CA VAL A 109 14.74 -6.00 -6.51
C VAL A 109 15.96 -6.89 -6.81
N VAL A 110 16.49 -7.59 -5.81
CA VAL A 110 17.62 -8.52 -6.00
C VAL A 110 17.21 -9.67 -6.92
N TRP A 111 16.02 -10.25 -6.72
CA TRP A 111 15.50 -11.32 -7.55
C TRP A 111 15.38 -10.89 -9.02
N VAL A 112 14.79 -9.73 -9.31
CA VAL A 112 14.60 -9.28 -10.69
C VAL A 112 15.91 -8.91 -11.38
N GLU A 113 16.88 -8.38 -10.63
CA GLU A 113 18.25 -8.12 -11.14
C GLU A 113 18.98 -9.40 -11.55
N GLY A 114 18.70 -10.52 -10.87
CA GLY A 114 19.27 -11.83 -11.18
C GLY A 114 18.69 -12.51 -12.43
N LEU A 115 17.62 -11.98 -13.02
CA LEU A 115 16.99 -12.57 -14.20
C LEU A 115 17.70 -12.12 -15.49
N GLU A 116 18.49 -13.00 -16.11
CA GLU A 116 19.22 -12.71 -17.36
C GLU A 116 18.31 -12.21 -18.50
N GLN A 117 17.09 -12.73 -18.57
CA GLN A 117 16.12 -12.38 -19.62
C GLN A 117 15.07 -11.36 -19.17
N GLY A 118 15.22 -10.82 -17.95
CA GLY A 118 14.23 -9.97 -17.29
C GLY A 118 12.91 -10.70 -17.00
N VAL A 119 11.92 -9.92 -16.55
CA VAL A 119 10.56 -10.42 -16.30
C VAL A 119 9.84 -10.63 -17.63
N ARG A 120 9.04 -11.70 -17.71
CA ARG A 120 8.19 -12.04 -18.86
C ARG A 120 6.80 -12.44 -18.41
N GLY A 121 5.85 -12.29 -19.34
CA GLY A 121 4.44 -12.63 -19.13
C GLY A 121 3.67 -11.54 -18.40
N GLU A 122 2.53 -11.92 -17.87
CA GLU A 122 1.67 -11.08 -17.05
C GLU A 122 2.17 -11.06 -15.60
N VAL A 123 2.13 -9.88 -14.98
CA VAL A 123 2.63 -9.65 -13.63
C VAL A 123 1.55 -9.00 -12.78
N THR A 124 1.27 -9.60 -11.63
CA THR A 124 0.50 -9.00 -10.55
C THR A 124 1.40 -8.84 -9.33
N LEU A 125 1.46 -7.63 -8.77
CA LEU A 125 2.20 -7.33 -7.56
C LEU A 125 1.20 -7.25 -6.40
N VAL A 126 1.52 -7.89 -5.28
CA VAL A 126 0.77 -7.75 -4.02
C VAL A 126 1.73 -7.18 -2.99
N VAL A 127 1.39 -6.03 -2.41
CA VAL A 127 2.27 -5.31 -1.48
C VAL A 127 1.56 -5.20 -0.14
N GLU A 128 2.28 -5.50 0.94
CA GLU A 128 1.76 -5.32 2.29
C GLU A 128 1.43 -3.85 2.56
N GLY A 129 0.38 -3.62 3.34
CA GLY A 129 0.10 -2.29 3.85
C GLY A 129 1.22 -1.75 4.74
N ALA A 130 1.21 -0.45 4.97
CA ALA A 130 2.04 0.17 6.00
C ALA A 130 1.69 -0.45 7.36
N ALA A 131 2.72 -0.77 8.13
CA ALA A 131 2.54 -1.07 9.54
C ALA A 131 1.71 0.07 10.16
N PRO A 132 0.74 -0.23 11.03
CA PRO A 132 0.13 0.80 11.84
C PRO A 132 1.26 1.58 12.48
N THR A 133 1.23 2.91 12.40
CA THR A 133 2.12 3.73 13.19
C THR A 133 1.76 3.45 14.64
N GLU A 134 2.48 2.54 15.28
CA GLU A 134 2.54 2.49 16.73
C GLU A 134 3.14 3.83 17.11
N VAL A 135 2.28 4.78 17.45
CA VAL A 135 2.72 6.01 18.05
C VAL A 135 3.27 5.58 19.40
N GLU A 136 4.59 5.59 19.53
CA GLU A 136 5.20 5.47 20.85
C GLU A 136 4.54 6.52 21.72
N LEU A 137 3.77 6.07 22.70
CA LEU A 137 3.07 6.92 23.66
C LEU A 137 4.05 7.49 24.69
N ASN A 138 5.21 7.94 24.22
CA ASN A 138 6.18 8.64 25.04
C ASN A 138 5.80 10.12 25.11
N PRO A 139 6.05 10.82 26.24
CA PRO A 139 5.61 12.20 26.40
C PRO A 139 6.21 13.17 25.38
N GLU A 140 7.46 12.98 24.93
CA GLU A 140 8.12 13.89 23.98
C GLU A 140 7.46 13.84 22.59
N VAL A 141 7.13 12.65 22.10
CA VAL A 141 6.44 12.45 20.81
C VAL A 141 5.01 12.97 20.88
N LEU A 142 4.30 12.74 21.98
CA LEU A 142 2.94 13.26 22.16
C LEU A 142 2.92 14.79 22.23
N ALA A 143 3.90 15.41 22.89
CA ALA A 143 4.04 16.87 22.94
C ALA A 143 4.28 17.47 21.54
N ASP A 144 5.23 16.91 20.79
CA ASP A 144 5.55 17.37 19.43
C ASP A 144 4.37 17.17 18.47
N LEU A 145 3.60 16.08 18.59
CA LEU A 145 2.37 15.89 17.82
C LEU A 145 1.30 16.94 18.13
N VAL A 146 1.17 17.34 19.39
CA VAL A 146 0.24 18.41 19.79
C VAL A 146 0.69 19.76 19.23
N ASP A 147 1.98 20.09 19.34
CA ASP A 147 2.53 21.34 18.81
C ASP A 147 2.38 21.44 17.28
N ARG A 148 2.60 20.33 16.55
CA ARG A 148 2.34 20.27 15.11
C ARG A 148 0.87 20.46 14.78
N ALA A 149 -0.03 19.86 15.56
CA ALA A 149 -1.47 20.02 15.37
C ALA A 149 -1.93 21.46 15.64
N GLU A 150 -1.39 22.13 16.67
CA GLU A 150 -1.61 23.57 16.89
C GLU A 150 -1.10 24.42 15.72
N GLY A 151 0.04 24.04 15.13
CA GLY A 151 0.59 24.66 13.92
C GLY A 151 -0.33 24.61 12.69
N THR A 152 -1.35 23.76 12.69
CA THR A 152 -2.41 23.73 11.65
C THR A 152 -3.57 24.70 11.91
N GLY A 153 -3.51 25.46 13.02
CA GLY A 153 -4.55 26.42 13.43
C GLY A 153 -5.58 25.86 14.42
N LEU A 154 -5.36 24.64 14.94
CA LEU A 154 -6.21 24.07 16.00
C LEU A 154 -5.91 24.73 17.35
N SER A 155 -6.92 24.85 18.21
CA SER A 155 -6.71 25.23 19.61
C SER A 155 -5.96 24.11 20.35
N ARG A 156 -5.20 24.42 21.41
CA ARG A 156 -4.51 23.40 22.24
C ARG A 156 -5.42 22.24 22.64
N LYS A 157 -6.66 22.58 23.01
CA LYS A 157 -7.68 21.62 23.42
C LYS A 157 -8.08 20.68 22.28
N ASP A 158 -8.22 21.21 21.07
CA ASP A 158 -8.60 20.44 19.88
C ASP A 158 -7.41 19.63 19.34
N ALA A 159 -6.20 20.18 19.40
CA ALA A 159 -4.96 19.49 19.09
C ALA A 159 -4.76 18.26 20.00
N ILE A 160 -4.90 18.42 21.32
CA ILE A 160 -4.85 17.29 22.28
C ILE A 160 -5.92 16.24 21.97
N ALA A 161 -7.15 16.67 21.62
CA ALA A 161 -8.22 15.73 21.27
C ALA A 161 -7.94 14.98 19.97
N ALA A 162 -7.44 15.67 18.94
CA ALA A 162 -7.08 15.09 17.66
C ALA A 162 -5.91 14.10 17.78
N VAL A 163 -4.89 14.45 18.56
CA VAL A 163 -3.74 13.56 18.84
C VAL A 163 -4.18 12.35 19.65
N ALA A 164 -4.98 12.51 20.71
CA ALA A 164 -5.51 11.35 21.46
C ALA A 164 -6.33 10.40 20.56
N GLN A 165 -7.11 10.95 19.62
CA GLN A 165 -7.91 10.17 18.68
C GLN A 165 -7.05 9.46 17.63
N SER A 166 -6.04 10.12 17.07
CA SER A 166 -5.20 9.54 16.00
C SER A 166 -4.18 8.54 16.53
N THR A 167 -3.71 8.72 17.76
CA THR A 167 -2.69 7.87 18.41
C THR A 167 -3.29 6.74 19.24
N GLY A 168 -4.59 6.82 19.58
CA GLY A 168 -5.24 5.92 20.54
C GLY A 168 -4.80 6.12 22.00
N ALA A 169 -4.01 7.16 22.28
CA ALA A 169 -3.52 7.47 23.61
C ALA A 169 -4.65 7.93 24.56
N PRO A 170 -4.58 7.61 25.86
CA PRO A 170 -5.45 8.22 26.85
C PRO A 170 -5.35 9.75 26.82
N LYS A 171 -6.47 10.46 26.76
CA LYS A 171 -6.49 11.92 26.61
C LYS A 171 -5.74 12.66 27.73
N ASN A 172 -5.73 12.11 28.94
CA ASN A 172 -4.95 12.63 30.06
C ASN A 172 -3.44 12.50 29.82
N LEU A 173 -2.97 11.39 29.22
CA LEU A 173 -1.55 11.21 28.89
C LEU A 173 -1.08 12.25 27.87
N VAL A 174 -1.89 12.52 26.84
CA VAL A 174 -1.60 13.56 25.83
C VAL A 174 -1.63 14.96 26.45
N TYR A 175 -2.57 15.19 27.37
CA TYR A 175 -2.65 16.46 28.10
C TYR A 175 -1.40 16.69 28.94
N ASP A 176 -0.98 15.69 29.73
CA ASP A 176 0.20 15.79 30.60
C ASP A 176 1.47 16.01 29.77
N ALA A 177 1.61 15.28 28.66
CA ALA A 177 2.72 15.46 27.70
C ALA A 177 2.76 16.88 27.11
N ALA A 178 1.60 17.44 26.74
CA ALA A 178 1.52 18.79 26.19
C ALA A 178 1.77 19.91 27.22
N HIS A 179 1.91 19.61 28.51
CA HIS A 179 2.16 20.61 29.56
C HIS A 179 3.44 20.32 30.37
N ALA A 180 4.21 19.30 29.98
CA ALA A 180 5.53 18.98 30.54
C ALA A 180 6.60 19.90 29.94
#